data_AF-A0A485KPV4-F1
#
_entry.id   AF-A0A485KPV4-F1
#
_cell.length_a   1.000
_cell.length_b   1.000
_cell.length_c   1.000
_cell.angle_alpha   90.00
_cell.angle_beta   90.00
_cell.angle_gamma   90.00
#
_symmetry.space_group_name_H-M   'P 1'
#
loop_
_entity.id
_entity.type
_entity.pdbx_description
1 polymer ?
#
loop_
_entity_poly.entity_id
_entity_poly.type
_entity_poly.pdbx_seq_one_letter_code
_entity_poly.pdbx_strand_id
1 'polypeptide(L)'
;MQLQSSSGQRGVAADIRQRDDNASRRLLSPHDRRFLNQVIHHKSLEHQPDNGERLISLATKLGASPDPLRRRESSQEKDGDGFSFAFAAFGALGALSTGAYYAYQERAREREEQERQRKERERQQEARQFRITIAVVVLGVFGLWYSGWFFVVFGLVLVALLMACACSS
;
A
#
# COMPACT_ATOMS: atom_id res chain seq x y z
N MET A 1 -15.23 7.83 29.13
CA MET A 1 -15.17 6.95 27.94
C MET A 1 -13.93 7.32 27.17
N GLN A 2 -13.01 6.39 26.87
CA GLN A 2 -11.78 6.68 26.13
C GLN A 2 -11.89 6.10 24.71
N LEU A 3 -11.69 6.94 23.69
CA LEU A 3 -11.55 6.50 22.30
C LEU A 3 -10.14 5.95 22.08
N GLN A 4 -9.91 4.70 22.48
CA GLN A 4 -8.59 4.07 22.59
C GLN A 4 -7.95 3.63 21.26
N SER A 5 -8.67 3.67 20.13
CA SER A 5 -8.14 3.25 18.84
C SER A 5 -8.20 4.34 17.77
N SER A 6 -7.17 4.43 16.93
CA SER A 6 -7.10 5.38 15.81
C SER A 6 -8.21 5.13 14.77
N SER A 7 -8.74 3.91 14.67
CA SER A 7 -9.92 3.57 13.87
C SER A 7 -11.21 4.09 14.50
N GLY A 8 -11.34 3.98 15.83
CA GLY A 8 -12.48 4.51 16.59
C GLY A 8 -12.58 6.03 16.51
N GLN A 9 -11.46 6.74 16.69
CA GLN A 9 -11.41 8.20 16.56
C GLN A 9 -11.81 8.67 15.15
N ARG A 10 -11.36 7.96 14.10
CA ARG A 10 -11.75 8.24 12.71
C ARG A 10 -13.22 8.00 12.45
N GLY A 11 -13.76 6.89 12.96
CA GLY A 11 -15.19 6.59 12.85
C GLY A 11 -16.07 7.67 13.49
N VAL A 12 -15.72 8.10 14.70
CA VAL A 12 -16.45 9.18 15.40
C VAL A 12 -16.31 10.51 14.67
N ALA A 13 -15.11 10.85 14.19
CA ALA A 13 -14.90 12.07 13.42
C ALA A 13 -15.74 12.10 12.13
N ALA A 14 -15.84 10.96 11.44
CA ALA A 14 -16.66 10.82 10.24
C ALA A 14 -18.17 10.94 10.54
N ASP A 15 -18.68 10.31 11.61
CA ASP A 15 -20.10 10.45 12.02
C ASP A 15 -20.43 11.91 12.36
N ILE A 16 -19.57 12.57 13.14
CA ILE A 16 -19.74 13.99 13.48
C ILE A 16 -19.77 14.85 12.21
N ARG A 17 -18.85 14.62 11.27
CA ARG A 17 -18.75 15.39 10.03
C ARG A 17 -19.98 15.18 9.15
N GLN A 18 -20.45 13.93 9.05
CA GLN A 18 -21.65 13.58 8.29
C GLN A 18 -22.90 14.22 8.89
N ARG A 19 -23.03 14.26 10.22
CA ARG A 19 -24.15 14.95 10.90
C ARG A 19 -24.12 16.46 10.65
N ASP A 20 -22.95 17.08 10.66
CA ASP A 20 -22.80 18.50 10.36
C ASP A 20 -23.13 18.82 8.89
N ASP A 21 -22.75 17.94 7.94
CA ASP A 21 -23.10 18.10 6.52
C ASP A 21 -24.60 17.83 6.25
N ASN A 22 -25.22 16.92 7.01
CA ASN A 22 -26.66 16.65 6.92
C ASN A 22 -27.52 17.70 7.64
N ALA A 23 -26.93 18.50 8.52
CA ALA A 23 -27.65 19.57 9.18
C ALA A 23 -27.86 20.73 8.18
N SER A 24 -29.12 21.14 8.00
CA SER A 24 -29.49 22.27 7.12
C SER A 24 -28.86 23.60 7.56
N ARG A 25 -28.29 23.65 8.78
CA ARG A 25 -27.49 24.75 9.31
C ARG A 25 -26.15 24.18 9.76
N ARG A 26 -25.06 24.89 9.45
CA ARG A 26 -23.71 24.53 9.90
C ARG A 26 -23.67 24.57 11.43
N LEU A 27 -23.56 23.40 12.06
CA LEU A 27 -23.54 23.26 13.51
C LEU A 27 -22.12 23.42 14.07
N LEU A 28 -21.12 23.10 13.25
CA LEU A 28 -19.71 23.20 13.58
C LEU A 28 -19.05 24.46 13.05
N SER A 29 -18.09 24.96 13.82
CA SER A 29 -17.23 26.05 13.37
C SER A 29 -16.31 25.58 12.23
N PRO A 30 -15.82 26.49 11.36
CA PRO A 30 -14.82 26.15 10.33
C PRO A 30 -13.53 25.55 10.91
N HIS A 31 -13.20 25.89 12.17
CA HIS A 31 -12.05 25.33 12.88
C HIS A 31 -12.28 23.86 13.25
N ASP A 32 -13.46 23.51 13.75
CA ASP A 32 -13.79 22.13 14.12
C ASP A 32 -13.92 21.22 12.90
N ARG A 33 -14.43 21.74 11.77
CA ARG A 33 -14.48 20.99 10.50
C ARG A 33 -13.09 20.66 9.96
N ARG A 34 -12.14 21.61 10.07
CA ARG A 34 -10.74 21.36 9.69
C ARG A 34 -10.10 20.30 10.58
N PHE A 35 -10.35 20.36 11.88
CA PHE A 35 -9.89 19.34 12.82
C PHE A 35 -10.45 17.95 12.46
N LEU A 36 -11.75 17.82 12.20
CA LEU A 36 -12.36 16.53 11.82
C LEU A 36 -11.78 15.99 10.51
N ASN A 37 -11.63 16.82 9.48
CA ASN A 37 -11.01 16.42 8.22
C ASN A 37 -9.57 15.96 8.45
N GLN A 38 -8.83 16.59 9.36
CA GLN A 38 -7.48 16.16 9.68
C GLN A 38 -7.47 14.77 10.32
N VAL A 39 -8.34 14.52 11.30
CA VAL A 39 -8.45 13.20 11.94
C VAL A 39 -8.87 12.12 10.92
N ILE A 40 -9.78 12.42 10.00
CA ILE A 40 -10.27 11.47 8.99
C ILE A 40 -9.16 11.10 7.98
N HIS A 41 -8.44 12.09 7.46
CA HIS A 41 -7.55 11.90 6.30
C HIS A 41 -6.08 11.66 6.67
N HIS A 42 -5.59 12.16 7.80
CA HIS A 42 -4.19 11.97 8.17
C HIS A 42 -3.98 10.66 8.91
N LYS A 43 -3.47 9.66 8.18
CA LYS A 43 -3.00 8.39 8.76
C LYS A 43 -1.85 8.58 9.76
N SER A 44 -1.09 9.68 9.64
CA SER A 44 0.04 10.04 10.49
C SER A 44 -0.33 10.64 11.85
N LEU A 45 -1.59 10.97 12.10
CA LEU A 45 -2.09 11.35 13.43
C LEU A 45 -2.50 10.08 14.19
N GLU A 46 -1.55 9.13 14.29
CA GLU A 46 -1.73 7.91 15.08
C GLU A 46 -2.05 8.30 16.54
N HIS A 47 -3.25 7.91 16.96
CA HIS A 47 -3.78 7.95 18.32
C HIS A 47 -3.14 8.99 19.26
N GLN A 48 -3.62 10.22 19.18
CA GLN A 48 -3.35 11.21 20.22
C GLN A 48 -4.52 11.18 21.23
N PRO A 49 -4.25 11.03 22.54
CA PRO A 49 -5.28 11.01 23.56
C PRO A 49 -6.09 12.33 23.58
N ASP A 50 -5.41 13.46 23.37
CA ASP A 50 -6.01 14.81 23.31
C ASP A 50 -7.07 14.95 22.21
N ASN A 51 -6.87 14.27 21.07
CA ASN A 51 -7.85 14.26 19.98
C ASN A 51 -9.10 13.49 20.37
N GLY A 52 -8.96 12.42 21.16
CA GLY A 52 -10.08 11.64 21.68
C GLY A 52 -11.01 12.48 22.56
N GLU A 53 -10.45 13.26 23.49
CA GLU A 53 -11.25 14.13 24.37
C GLU A 53 -12.01 15.22 23.60
N ARG A 54 -11.32 15.83 22.62
CA ARG A 54 -11.95 16.84 21.75
C ARG A 54 -13.04 16.26 20.86
N LEU A 55 -12.89 15.02 20.40
CA LEU A 55 -13.95 14.33 19.65
C LEU A 55 -15.15 14.01 20.54
N ILE A 56 -14.94 13.63 21.80
CA ILE A 56 -16.02 13.35 22.75
C ILE A 56 -16.80 14.62 23.07
N SER A 57 -16.11 15.75 23.28
CA SER A 57 -16.78 17.03 23.55
C SER A 57 -17.59 17.53 22.35
N LEU A 58 -17.06 17.37 21.12
CA LEU A 58 -17.79 17.68 19.88
C LEU A 58 -18.97 16.74 19.66
N ALA A 59 -18.79 15.43 19.90
CA ALA A 59 -19.87 14.44 19.80
C ALA A 59 -21.02 14.79 20.75
N THR A 60 -20.69 15.11 22.01
CA THR A 60 -21.66 15.51 23.04
C THR A 60 -22.41 16.78 22.64
N LYS A 61 -21.70 17.79 22.10
CA LYS A 61 -22.30 19.05 21.64
C LYS A 61 -23.32 18.87 20.51
N LEU A 62 -23.15 17.82 19.69
CA LEU A 62 -24.00 17.51 18.54
C LEU A 62 -25.03 16.41 18.83
N GLY A 63 -25.11 15.92 20.07
CA GLY A 63 -25.94 14.75 20.40
C GLY A 63 -25.52 13.48 19.65
N ALA A 64 -24.26 13.39 19.21
CA ALA A 64 -23.67 12.18 18.67
C ALA A 64 -23.16 11.31 19.82
N SER A 65 -23.56 10.04 19.84
CA SER A 65 -23.04 9.10 20.83
C SER A 65 -21.56 8.88 20.54
N PRO A 66 -20.66 9.04 21.52
CA PRO A 66 -19.24 8.75 21.36
C PRO A 66 -18.95 7.24 21.23
N ASP A 67 -19.98 6.41 21.27
CA ASP A 67 -19.92 4.96 21.15
C ASP A 67 -20.23 4.53 19.70
N PRO A 68 -19.20 4.23 18.87
CA PRO A 68 -19.41 3.77 17.50
C PRO A 68 -20.07 2.38 17.42
N LEU A 69 -20.11 1.62 18.52
CA LEU A 69 -20.67 0.27 18.56
C LEU A 69 -22.16 0.27 18.95
N ARG A 70 -22.60 1.19 19.81
CA ARG A 70 -23.98 1.23 20.33
C ARG A 70 -25.04 1.70 19.33
N ARG A 71 -24.63 2.34 18.22
CA ARG A 71 -25.57 2.81 17.18
C ARG A 71 -25.98 1.73 16.18
N ARG A 72 -25.27 0.59 16.10
CA ARG A 72 -25.74 -0.55 15.29
C ARG A 72 -26.94 -1.27 15.91
N GLU A 73 -27.08 -1.26 17.24
CA GLU A 73 -28.21 -1.91 17.92
C GLU A 73 -29.40 -0.97 18.13
N SER A 74 -29.17 0.31 18.42
CA SER A 74 -30.25 1.25 18.81
C SER A 74 -31.05 1.87 17.66
N SER A 75 -30.60 1.77 16.41
CA SER A 75 -31.40 2.20 15.24
C SER A 75 -32.30 1.10 14.66
N GLN A 76 -32.31 -0.10 15.24
CA GLN A 76 -33.17 -1.20 14.80
C GLN A 76 -34.47 -1.33 15.63
N GLU A 77 -34.62 -0.59 16.73
CA GLU A 77 -35.72 -0.83 17.70
C GLU A 77 -36.77 0.30 17.80
N LYS A 78 -36.58 1.46 17.16
CA LYS A 78 -37.58 2.52 17.17
C LYS A 78 -37.73 3.14 15.79
N ASP A 79 -38.65 2.57 15.02
CA ASP A 79 -39.79 3.29 14.44
C ASP A 79 -40.43 2.33 13.42
N GLY A 80 -41.39 1.56 13.94
CA GLY A 80 -42.40 0.91 13.12
C GLY A 80 -43.25 1.97 12.44
N ASP A 81 -43.76 1.58 11.27
CA ASP A 81 -44.81 2.26 10.52
C ASP A 81 -44.33 3.41 9.61
N GLY A 82 -43.89 3.04 8.40
CA GLY A 82 -44.01 3.92 7.23
C GLY A 82 -42.90 3.85 6.19
N PHE A 83 -41.69 3.38 6.52
CA PHE A 83 -40.53 3.51 5.65
C PHE A 83 -40.15 2.25 4.83
N SER A 84 -41.02 1.24 4.76
CA SER A 84 -40.70 -0.05 4.11
C SER A 84 -40.58 0.01 2.59
N PHE A 85 -41.14 1.00 1.89
CA PHE A 85 -41.07 1.02 0.41
C PHE A 85 -39.90 1.82 -0.18
N ALA A 86 -39.40 2.85 0.52
CA ALA A 86 -38.26 3.64 0.01
C ALA A 86 -36.90 2.97 0.30
N PHE A 87 -36.74 2.31 1.46
CA PHE A 87 -35.52 1.59 1.80
C PHE A 87 -35.43 0.19 1.17
N ALA A 88 -36.51 -0.41 0.69
CA ALA A 88 -36.41 -1.66 -0.08
C ALA A 88 -35.74 -1.42 -1.44
N ALA A 89 -36.03 -0.30 -2.11
CA ALA A 89 -35.37 0.07 -3.38
C ALA A 89 -33.91 0.52 -3.18
N PHE A 90 -33.62 1.30 -2.13
CA PHE A 90 -32.25 1.71 -1.80
C PHE A 90 -31.44 0.64 -1.05
N GLY A 91 -32.08 -0.32 -0.39
CA GLY A 91 -31.44 -1.46 0.28
C GLY A 91 -31.01 -2.52 -0.71
N ALA A 92 -31.78 -2.74 -1.79
CA ALA A 92 -31.37 -3.59 -2.90
C ALA A 92 -30.19 -2.97 -3.68
N LEU A 93 -30.23 -1.66 -3.96
CA LEU A 93 -29.09 -0.93 -4.56
C LEU A 93 -27.90 -0.78 -3.59
N GLY A 94 -28.16 -0.63 -2.30
CA GLY A 94 -27.19 -0.52 -1.22
C GLY A 94 -26.43 -1.82 -1.00
N ALA A 95 -27.11 -2.96 -0.98
CA ALA A 95 -26.51 -4.29 -0.86
C ALA A 95 -25.73 -4.71 -2.12
N LEU A 96 -26.20 -4.32 -3.31
CA LEU A 96 -25.41 -4.44 -4.54
C LEU A 96 -24.19 -3.50 -4.53
N SER A 97 -24.31 -2.31 -3.95
CA SER A 97 -23.21 -1.34 -3.86
C SER A 97 -22.15 -1.74 -2.84
N THR A 98 -22.49 -2.36 -1.70
CA THR A 98 -21.49 -2.87 -0.76
C THR A 98 -20.77 -4.07 -1.36
N GLY A 99 -21.48 -5.02 -1.97
CA GLY A 99 -20.83 -6.14 -2.68
C GLY A 99 -19.90 -5.67 -3.80
N ALA A 100 -20.34 -4.71 -4.62
CA ALA A 100 -19.50 -4.11 -5.65
C ALA A 100 -18.34 -3.29 -5.09
N TYR A 101 -18.54 -2.60 -3.95
CA TYR A 101 -17.50 -1.83 -3.28
C TYR A 101 -16.43 -2.73 -2.66
N TYR A 102 -16.83 -3.84 -2.02
CA TYR A 102 -15.89 -4.85 -1.52
C TYR A 102 -15.14 -5.52 -2.67
N ALA A 103 -15.83 -5.92 -3.75
CA ALA A 103 -15.20 -6.47 -4.94
C ALA A 103 -14.26 -5.46 -5.64
N TYR A 104 -14.59 -4.17 -5.61
CA TYR A 104 -13.74 -3.10 -6.12
C TYR A 104 -12.49 -2.92 -5.25
N GLN A 105 -12.66 -2.97 -3.93
CA GLN A 105 -11.56 -2.85 -2.96
C GLN A 105 -10.60 -4.06 -3.03
N GLU A 106 -11.12 -5.26 -3.26
CA GLU A 106 -10.33 -6.47 -3.44
C GLU A 106 -9.50 -6.41 -4.73
N ARG A 107 -10.12 -6.00 -5.84
CA ARG A 107 -9.39 -5.77 -7.11
C ARG A 107 -8.34 -4.67 -7.00
N ALA A 108 -8.55 -3.66 -6.17
CA ALA A 108 -7.54 -2.64 -5.92
C ALA A 108 -6.32 -3.21 -5.18
N ARG A 109 -6.55 -4.09 -4.19
CA ARG A 109 -5.46 -4.80 -3.49
C ARG A 109 -4.72 -5.77 -4.41
N GLU A 110 -5.43 -6.54 -5.23
CA GLU A 110 -4.82 -7.46 -6.20
C GLU A 110 -3.94 -6.72 -7.22
N ARG A 111 -4.35 -5.53 -7.66
CA ARG A 111 -3.53 -4.68 -8.54
C ARG A 111 -2.26 -4.20 -7.84
N GLU A 112 -2.35 -3.78 -6.58
CA GLU A 112 -1.17 -3.39 -5.81
C GLU A 112 -0.22 -4.56 -5.59
N GLU A 113 -0.73 -5.77 -5.32
CA GLU A 113 0.08 -6.97 -5.18
C GLU A 113 0.72 -7.40 -6.51
N GLN A 114 -0.03 -7.33 -7.61
CA GLN A 114 0.50 -7.59 -8.95
C GLN A 114 1.57 -6.56 -9.34
N GLU A 115 1.39 -5.29 -9.02
CA GLU A 115 2.41 -4.26 -9.27
C GLU A 115 3.67 -4.50 -8.43
N ARG A 116 3.53 -4.91 -7.17
CA ARG A 116 4.68 -5.29 -6.34
C ARG A 116 5.40 -6.49 -6.93
N GLN A 117 4.69 -7.54 -7.32
CA GLN A 117 5.28 -8.71 -7.97
C GLN A 117 5.93 -8.36 -9.32
N ARG A 118 5.34 -7.45 -10.10
CA ARG A 118 5.92 -7.01 -11.37
C ARG A 118 7.22 -6.23 -11.12
N LYS A 119 7.24 -5.32 -10.16
CA LYS A 119 8.46 -4.59 -9.76
C LYS A 119 9.54 -5.54 -9.22
N GLU A 120 9.16 -6.57 -8.46
CA GLU A 120 10.12 -7.58 -8.01
C GLU A 120 10.68 -8.40 -9.18
N ARG A 121 9.85 -8.77 -10.15
CA ARG A 121 10.30 -9.46 -11.38
C ARG A 121 11.20 -8.57 -12.22
N GLU A 122 10.91 -7.28 -12.33
CA GLU A 122 11.77 -6.31 -13.04
C GLU A 122 13.13 -6.18 -12.36
N ARG A 123 13.18 -6.00 -11.03
CA ARG A 123 14.45 -5.99 -10.28
C ARG A 123 15.21 -7.32 -10.41
N GLN A 124 14.51 -8.46 -10.41
CA GLN A 124 15.15 -9.75 -10.63
C GLN A 124 15.67 -9.89 -12.07
N GLN A 125 14.96 -9.37 -13.06
CA GLN A 125 15.41 -9.37 -14.45
C GLN A 125 16.64 -8.48 -14.64
N GLU A 126 16.65 -7.27 -14.07
CA GLU A 126 17.84 -6.39 -14.06
C GLU A 126 19.03 -7.07 -13.40
N ALA A 127 18.82 -7.73 -12.25
CA ALA A 127 19.88 -8.48 -11.58
C ALA A 127 20.41 -9.66 -12.41
N ARG A 128 19.53 -10.36 -13.16
CA ARG A 128 19.93 -11.45 -14.07
C ARG A 128 20.72 -10.91 -15.26
N GLN A 129 20.26 -9.83 -15.88
CA GLN A 129 20.97 -9.18 -16.98
C GLN A 129 22.36 -8.74 -16.54
N PHE A 130 22.48 -8.12 -15.36
CA PHE A 130 23.77 -7.71 -14.81
C PHE A 130 24.72 -8.89 -14.58
N ARG A 131 24.23 -10.02 -14.05
CA ARG A 131 25.03 -11.24 -13.87
C ARG A 131 25.51 -11.83 -15.19
N ILE A 132 24.65 -11.88 -16.20
CA ILE A 132 25.03 -12.39 -17.53
C ILE A 132 26.09 -11.50 -18.15
N THR A 133 25.92 -10.18 -18.12
CA THR A 133 26.91 -9.23 -18.65
C THR A 133 28.26 -9.37 -17.97
N ILE A 134 28.28 -9.46 -16.64
CA ILE A 134 29.54 -9.69 -15.90
C ILE A 134 30.18 -11.02 -16.33
N ALA A 135 29.42 -12.10 -16.42
CA ALA A 135 29.94 -13.40 -16.82
C ALA A 135 30.57 -13.36 -18.22
N VAL A 136 29.92 -12.69 -19.18
CA VAL A 136 30.45 -12.52 -20.54
C VAL A 136 31.73 -11.69 -20.55
N VAL A 137 31.78 -10.58 -19.80
CA VAL A 137 32.99 -9.75 -19.70
C VAL A 137 34.14 -10.53 -19.07
N VAL A 138 33.89 -11.24 -17.97
CA VAL A 138 34.90 -12.05 -17.29
C VAL A 138 35.42 -13.16 -18.21
N LEU A 139 34.54 -13.87 -18.91
CA LEU A 139 34.95 -14.90 -19.87
C LEU A 139 35.74 -14.31 -21.04
N GLY A 140 35.37 -13.14 -21.55
CA GLY A 140 36.09 -12.45 -22.62
C GLY A 140 37.50 -12.04 -22.20
N VAL A 141 37.65 -11.41 -21.03
CA VAL A 141 38.95 -11.02 -20.48
C VAL A 141 39.82 -12.24 -20.18
N PHE A 142 39.23 -13.29 -19.60
CA PHE A 142 39.93 -14.54 -19.31
C PHE A 142 40.39 -15.24 -20.60
N GLY A 143 39.56 -15.28 -21.63
CA GLY A 143 39.91 -15.84 -22.94
C GLY A 143 41.05 -15.08 -23.61
N LEU A 144 41.04 -13.74 -23.57
CA LEU A 144 42.12 -12.91 -24.09
C LEU A 144 43.44 -13.15 -23.33
N TRP A 145 43.38 -13.18 -22.00
CA TRP A 145 44.54 -13.49 -21.16
C TRP A 145 45.13 -14.87 -21.47
N TYR A 146 44.26 -15.89 -21.56
CA TYR A 146 44.67 -17.26 -21.81
C TYR A 146 45.26 -17.44 -23.22
N SER A 147 44.68 -16.77 -24.22
CA SER A 147 45.20 -16.78 -25.59
C SER A 147 46.61 -16.20 -25.67
N GLY A 148 46.86 -15.05 -25.02
CA GLY A 148 48.20 -14.47 -24.93
C GLY A 148 49.21 -15.39 -24.28
N TRP A 149 48.85 -16.00 -23.14
CA TRP A 149 49.71 -16.98 -22.46
C TRP A 149 50.00 -18.20 -23.31
N PHE A 150 48.98 -18.72 -24.02
CA PHE A 150 49.12 -19.85 -24.93
C PHE A 150 50.15 -19.57 -26.03
N PHE A 151 50.10 -18.39 -26.66
CA PHE A 151 51.08 -18.00 -27.68
C PHE A 151 52.50 -17.88 -27.14
N VAL A 152 52.67 -17.38 -25.91
CA VAL A 152 54.00 -17.28 -25.27
C VAL A 152 54.56 -18.68 -25.01
N VAL A 153 53.79 -19.57 -24.40
CA VAL A 153 54.24 -20.95 -24.11
C VAL A 153 54.49 -21.71 -25.41
N PHE A 154 53.58 -21.62 -26.39
CA PHE A 154 53.73 -22.27 -27.69
C PHE A 154 54.97 -21.75 -28.43
N GLY A 155 55.21 -20.43 -28.40
CA GLY A 155 56.41 -19.81 -28.97
C GLY A 155 57.70 -20.32 -28.33
N LEU A 156 57.74 -20.41 -27.00
CA LEU A 156 58.91 -20.96 -26.28
C LEU A 156 59.17 -22.43 -26.63
N VAL A 157 58.12 -23.25 -26.71
CA VAL A 157 58.24 -24.66 -27.13
C VAL A 157 58.77 -24.76 -28.56
N LEU A 158 58.28 -23.91 -29.46
CA LEU A 158 58.70 -23.92 -30.86
C LEU A 158 60.17 -23.49 -31.02
N VAL A 159 60.62 -22.46 -30.28
CA VAL A 159 62.04 -22.05 -30.24
C VAL A 159 62.92 -23.16 -29.68
N ALA A 160 62.50 -23.83 -28.59
CA ALA A 160 63.25 -24.95 -28.01
C ALA A 160 63.39 -26.12 -28.98
N LEU A 161 62.32 -26.45 -29.73
CA LEU A 161 62.34 -27.47 -30.79
C LEU A 161 63.31 -27.10 -31.91
N LEU A 162 63.26 -25.85 -32.39
CA LEU A 162 64.19 -25.38 -33.43
C LEU A 162 65.65 -25.46 -33.00
N MET A 163 65.96 -25.07 -31.75
CA MET A 163 67.31 -25.18 -31.19
C MET A 163 67.75 -26.64 -31.06
N ALA A 164 66.87 -27.53 -30.59
CA ALA A 164 67.16 -28.95 -30.49
C ALA A 164 67.46 -29.57 -31.88
N CYS A 165 66.70 -29.19 -32.90
CA CYS A 165 66.96 -29.63 -34.28
C CYS A 165 68.30 -29.07 -34.80
N ALA A 166 68.60 -27.80 -34.55
CA ALA A 166 69.86 -27.17 -34.99
C ALA A 166 71.10 -27.80 -34.33
N CYS A 167 71.01 -28.20 -33.06
CA CYS A 167 72.11 -28.90 -32.37
C CYS A 167 72.26 -30.36 -32.81
N SER A 168 71.27 -30.93 -33.49
CA SER A 168 71.28 -32.32 -33.94
C SER A 168 71.78 -32.52 -35.38
N SER A 169 72.02 -31.44 -36.14
CA SER A 169 72.56 -31.49 -37.52
C SER A 169 74.04 -31.12 -37.54
#